data_AF-K2FY18-F1
#
_entry.id   AF-K2FY18-F1
#
_cell.length_a   1.000
_cell.length_b   1.000
_cell.length_c   1.000
_cell.angle_alpha   90.00
_cell.angle_beta   90.00
_cell.angle_gamma   90.00
#
_symmetry.space_group_name_H-M   'P 1'
#
loop_
_entity.id
_entity.type
_entity.pdbx_description
1 polymer ?
#
loop_
_entity_poly.entity_id
_entity_poly.type
_entity_poly.pdbx_seq_one_letter_code
_entity_poly.pdbx_strand_id
1 'polypeptide(L)' 'MNIFAKNKNYSIQEIIDICNKNNLITVDCLKDENMISIEEKGADCLFEFHRVSEDIFKLTYSDKFLLDEMLKRK' A
#
# COMPACT_ATOMS: atom_id res chain seq x y z
N MET A 1 4.10 11.12 9.22
CA MET A 1 4.61 9.76 9.50
C MET A 1 4.44 8.97 8.21
N ASN A 2 5.49 8.36 7.64
CA ASN A 2 5.34 7.59 6.41
C ASN A 2 4.99 6.14 6.76
N ILE A 3 3.80 5.67 6.33
CA ILE A 3 3.33 4.30 6.56
C ILE A 3 4.21 3.29 5.82
N PHE A 4 4.61 3.62 4.59
CA PHE A 4 5.53 2.86 3.76
C PHE A 4 6.71 3.72 3.31
N ALA A 5 7.86 3.08 3.08
CA ALA A 5 9.10 3.71 2.64
C ALA A 5 9.42 3.33 1.20
N LYS A 6 9.66 4.33 0.33
CA LYS A 6 9.95 4.12 -1.10
C LYS A 6 11.21 3.30 -1.39
N ASN A 7 12.18 3.29 -0.47
CA ASN A 7 13.46 2.61 -0.64
C ASN A 7 13.52 1.25 0.07
N LYS A 8 12.37 0.72 0.50
CA LYS A 8 12.26 -0.60 1.14
C LYS A 8 11.50 -1.56 0.22
N ASN A 9 11.96 -2.81 0.21
CA ASN A 9 11.21 -3.93 -0.34
C ASN A 9 10.35 -4.56 0.77
N TYR A 10 9.16 -5.03 0.40
CA TYR A 10 8.19 -5.60 1.32
C TYR A 10 7.75 -6.98 0.86
N SER A 11 7.50 -7.89 1.79
CA SER A 11 6.72 -9.10 1.49
C SER A 11 5.23 -8.80 1.50
N ILE A 12 4.41 -9.70 0.92
CA ILE A 12 2.95 -9.59 1.00
C ILE A 12 2.46 -9.50 2.44
N GLN A 13 3.05 -10.32 3.32
CA GLN A 13 2.66 -10.38 4.73
C GLN A 13 3.00 -9.07 5.46
N GLU A 14 4.16 -8.48 5.19
CA GLU A 14 4.52 -7.17 5.76
C GLU A 14 3.53 -6.09 5.32
N ILE A 15 3.11 -6.09 4.05
CA ILE A 15 2.12 -5.14 3.54
C ILE A 15 0.80 -5.31 4.30
N ILE A 16 0.30 -6.54 4.39
CA ILE A 16 -0.95 -6.87 5.10
C ILE A 16 -0.88 -6.45 6.57
N ASP A 17 0.21 -6.75 7.26
CA ASP A 17 0.38 -6.41 8.69
C ASP A 17 0.38 -4.89 8.92
N ILE A 18 1.02 -4.13 8.02
CA ILE A 18 1.03 -2.67 8.08
C ILE A 18 -0.37 -2.13 7.79
N CYS A 19 -1.08 -2.68 6.80
CA CYS A 19 -2.45 -2.27 6.47
C CYS A 19 -3.39 -2.48 7.65
N ASN A 20 -3.36 -3.66 8.27
CA ASN A 20 -4.19 -4.00 9.43
C ASN A 20 -3.94 -3.05 10.61
N LYS A 21 -2.68 -2.69 10.88
CA LYS A 21 -2.32 -1.71 11.93
C LYS A 21 -2.82 -0.29 11.63
N ASN A 22 -3.09 0.02 10.38
CA ASN A 22 -3.48 1.36 9.93
C ASN A 22 -4.95 1.45 9.47
N ASN A 23 -5.76 0.41 9.64
CA ASN A 23 -7.14 0.31 9.13
C ASN A 23 -7.24 0.50 7.60
N LEU A 24 -6.22 0.04 6.86
CA LEU A 24 -6.19 0.04 5.41
C LEU A 24 -6.56 -1.34 4.87
N ILE A 25 -7.02 -1.39 3.63
CA ILE A 25 -7.30 -2.62 2.90
C ILE A 25 -6.31 -2.81 1.75
N THR A 26 -6.02 -4.06 1.43
CA THR A 26 -5.26 -4.43 0.23
C THR A 26 -6.23 -4.86 -0.86
N VAL A 27 -6.01 -4.39 -2.08
CA VAL A 27 -6.70 -4.82 -3.29
C VAL A 27 -5.68 -5.51 -4.16
N ASP A 28 -5.89 -6.81 -4.35
CA ASP A 28 -4.98 -7.67 -5.12
C ASP A 28 -5.31 -7.60 -6.61
N CYS A 29 -4.45 -6.93 -7.38
CA CYS A 29 -4.50 -6.85 -8.85
C CYS A 29 -3.41 -7.73 -9.50
N LEU A 30 -2.89 -8.74 -8.79
CA LEU A 30 -1.73 -9.53 -9.21
C LEU A 30 -1.94 -10.31 -10.51
N LYS A 31 -3.19 -10.70 -10.83
CA LYS A 31 -3.50 -11.48 -12.04
C LYS A 31 -3.33 -10.68 -13.33
N ASP A 32 -3.64 -9.39 -13.30
CA ASP A 32 -3.68 -8.55 -14.50
C ASP A 32 -2.47 -7.60 -14.57
N GLU A 33 -1.96 -7.12 -13.43
CA GLU A 33 -1.00 -6.01 -13.39
C GLU A 33 0.24 -6.28 -12.51
N ASN A 34 0.35 -7.48 -11.90
CA ASN A 34 1.43 -7.82 -10.96
C ASN A 34 1.58 -6.79 -9.83
N MET A 35 0.49 -6.20 -9.37
CA MET A 35 0.51 -5.12 -8.37
C MET A 35 -0.50 -5.33 -7.24
N ILE A 36 -0.27 -4.61 -6.15
CA ILE A 36 -1.16 -4.51 -4.99
C ILE A 36 -1.44 -3.04 -4.76
N SER A 37 -2.72 -2.70 -4.74
CA SER A 37 -3.18 -1.36 -4.35
C SER A 37 -3.59 -1.37 -2.88
N ILE A 38 -3.39 -0.25 -2.20
CA ILE A 38 -3.75 -0.07 -0.79
C ILE A 38 -4.65 1.15 -0.69
N GLU A 39 -5.78 0.97 -0.03
CA GLU A 39 -6.87 1.96 -0.02
C GLU A 39 -7.47 2.03 1.39
N GLU A 40 -8.17 3.13 1.68
CA GLU A 40 -9.20 3.08 2.72
C GLU A 40 -10.45 2.39 2.17
N LYS A 41 -11.26 1.79 3.05
CA LYS A 41 -12.46 1.08 2.62
C LYS A 41 -13.43 2.02 1.88
N GLY A 42 -13.51 1.87 0.55
CA GLY A 42 -14.38 2.68 -0.31
C GLY A 42 -13.82 4.06 -0.66
N ALA A 43 -12.50 4.26 -0.56
CA ALA A 43 -11.81 5.48 -0.95
C ALA A 43 -10.88 5.25 -2.15
N ASP A 44 -10.23 6.31 -2.60
CA ASP A 44 -9.20 6.25 -3.64
C ASP A 44 -7.92 5.56 -3.16
N CYS A 45 -7.12 5.10 -4.12
CA CYS A 45 -5.84 4.45 -3.88
C CYS A 45 -4.82 5.37 -3.19
N LEU A 46 -4.25 4.89 -2.09
CA LEU A 46 -3.24 5.58 -1.30
C LEU A 46 -1.82 5.15 -1.67
N PHE A 47 -1.63 3.87 -1.97
CA PHE A 47 -0.32 3.29 -2.29
C PHE A 47 -0.45 2.19 -3.34
N GLU A 48 0.55 2.09 -4.20
CA GLU A 48 0.67 0.96 -5.13
C GLU A 48 2.03 0.29 -4.98
N PHE A 49 1.99 -1.03 -5.02
CA PHE A 49 3.15 -1.89 -4.92
C PHE A 49 3.24 -2.76 -6.17
N HIS A 50 4.36 -2.68 -6.87
CA HIS A 50 4.64 -3.62 -7.96
C HIS A 50 5.47 -4.80 -7.45
N ARG A 51 5.14 -5.99 -7.93
CA ARG A 51 5.92 -7.20 -7.69
C ARG A 51 7.23 -7.13 -8.45
N VAL A 52 8.35 -7.24 -7.75
CA VAL A 52 9.70 -7.22 -8.34
C VAL A 52 10.33 -8.62 -8.40
N SER A 53 9.92 -9.53 -7.52
CA SER A 53 10.26 -10.96 -7.58
C SER A 53 9.21 -11.77 -6.81
N GLU A 54 9.41 -13.09 -6.70
CA GLU A 54 8.55 -13.95 -5.87
C GLU A 54 8.44 -13.39 -4.45
N ASP A 55 7.21 -13.06 -4.06
CA ASP A 55 6.84 -12.45 -2.76
C ASP A 55 7.64 -11.19 -2.36
N ILE A 56 8.18 -10.45 -3.33
CA ILE A 56 8.84 -9.16 -3.07
C ILE A 56 8.15 -8.07 -3.86
N PHE A 57 7.77 -7.02 -3.13
CA PHE A 57 7.02 -5.88 -3.61
C PHE A 57 7.75 -4.58 -3.31
N LYS A 58 7.63 -3.62 -4.23
CA LYS A 58 8.21 -2.29 -4.09
C LYS A 58 7.16 -1.23 -4.27
N LEU A 59 7.15 -0.25 -3.37
CA LEU A 59 6.28 0.91 -3.44
C LEU A 59 6.64 1.75 -4.67
N THR A 60 5.70 1.91 -5.59
CA THR A 60 5.86 2.70 -6.83
C THR A 60 5.01 3.94 -6.84
N TYR A 61 3.85 3.91 -6.20
CA TYR A 61 2.96 5.05 -6.05
C TYR A 61 2.64 5.32 -4.59
N SER A 62 2.49 6.60 -4.24
CA SER A 62 2.03 7.03 -2.93
C SER A 62 1.35 8.38 -3.07
N ASP A 63 0.07 8.47 -2.72
CA ASP A 63 -0.64 9.75 -2.67
C ASP A 63 -0.39 10.44 -1.32
N LYS A 64 0.47 11.46 -1.34
CA LYS A 64 0.79 12.21 -0.13
C LYS A 64 -0.40 13.03 0.37
N PHE A 65 -1.20 13.59 -0.53
CA PHE A 65 -2.31 14.46 -0.16
C PHE A 65 -3.39 13.66 0.56
N LEU A 66 -3.81 12.53 -0.03
CA LEU A 66 -4.80 11.64 0.59
C LEU A 66 -4.27 11.02 1.89
N LEU A 67 -2.98 10.68 1.94
CA LEU A 67 -2.35 10.20 3.17
C LEU A 67 -2.38 11.25 4.29
N ASP A 68 -2.04 12.51 3.99
CA ASP A 68 -2.08 13.60 4.96
C ASP A 68 -3.52 13.89 5.43
N GLU A 69 -4.51 13.81 4.53
CA GLU A 69 -5.93 13.93 4.88
C GLU A 69 -6.42 12.79 5.78
N MET A 70 -6.05 11.54 5.48
CA MET A 70 -6.36 10.40 6.34
C MET A 70 -5.76 10.58 7.74
N LEU A 71 -4.50 11.01 7.82
CA LEU A 71 -3.81 11.18 9.10
C LEU A 71 -4.41 12.29 9.97
N LYS A 72 -5.07 13.30 9.38
CA LYS A 72 -5.80 14.33 10.13
C LYS A 72 -7.11 13.84 10.74
N ARG A 73 -7.69 12.75 10.21
CA ARG A 73 -8.97 12.17 10.68
C ARG A 73 -8.80 11.18 11.83
N LYS A 74 -7.56 10.78 12.14
CA LYS A 74 -7.19 9.87 13.23
C LYS A 74 -6.83 10.63 14.50
#